data_AF-A0A1B8DH04-F1
#
_entry.id   AF-A0A1B8DH04-F1
#
_cell.length_a   1.000
_cell.length_b   1.000
_cell.length_c   1.000
_cell.angle_alpha   90.00
_cell.angle_beta   90.00
_cell.angle_gamma   90.00
#
_symmetry.space_group_name_H-M   'P 1'
#
loop_
_entity.id
_entity.type
_entity.pdbx_description
1 polymer ?
#
loop_
_entity_poly.entity_id
_entity_poly.type
_entity_poly.pdbx_seq_one_letter_code
_entity_poly.pdbx_strand_id
1 'polypeptide(L)'
;MEDPQTSATPAPPSCFNCKKLQTEFPKLLMRCAKCLTALYCSLECFQAMNDMFGLSNDDFLHDRPEGEVFNLLIDSFRMRVEDESVYGGNTIGVYNGENILPLFKKFLSLAESRQKLLPTWWSSVERGECERLAESGSQWSDINCAVEKSEIQDHYNDNLMPMKMRILAEKIYGKGFM
;
A
#
# COMPACT_ATOMS: atom_id res chain seq x y z
N MET A 1 8.75 -42.40 -13.67
CA MET A 1 7.95 -42.23 -12.45
C MET A 1 7.34 -40.86 -12.58
N GLU A 2 6.09 -40.82 -13.01
CA GLU A 2 5.33 -39.58 -13.19
C GLU A 2 4.71 -39.21 -11.85
N ASP A 3 4.99 -38.00 -11.37
CA ASP A 3 4.39 -37.45 -10.16
C ASP A 3 2.88 -37.23 -10.37
N PRO A 4 2.01 -37.62 -9.41
CA PRO A 4 0.58 -37.36 -9.50
C PRO A 4 0.31 -35.86 -9.36
N GLN A 5 -0.13 -35.21 -10.44
CA GLN A 5 -0.75 -33.88 -10.38
C GLN A 5 -1.97 -33.94 -9.46
N THR A 6 -1.80 -33.42 -8.24
CA THR A 6 -2.89 -33.14 -7.32
C THR A 6 -3.67 -31.95 -7.88
N SER A 7 -4.73 -32.25 -8.63
CA SER A 7 -5.70 -31.26 -9.11
C SER A 7 -6.59 -30.81 -7.95
N ALA A 8 -6.05 -29.93 -7.09
CA ALA A 8 -6.86 -29.25 -6.10
C ALA A 8 -7.79 -28.27 -6.81
N THR A 9 -9.08 -28.57 -6.85
CA THR A 9 -10.11 -27.62 -7.31
C THR A 9 -9.99 -26.32 -6.49
N PRO A 10 -9.85 -25.14 -7.12
CA PRO A 10 -9.75 -23.89 -6.39
C PRO A 10 -10.99 -23.69 -5.51
N ALA A 11 -10.78 -23.24 -4.27
CA ALA A 11 -11.88 -22.89 -3.39
C ALA A 11 -12.81 -21.87 -4.08
N PRO A 12 -14.13 -21.99 -3.91
CA PRO A 12 -15.07 -21.09 -4.55
C PRO A 12 -14.85 -19.65 -4.07
N PRO A 13 -14.92 -18.64 -4.96
CA PRO A 13 -14.68 -17.25 -4.61
C PRO A 13 -15.72 -16.75 -3.60
N SER A 14 -15.26 -16.00 -2.61
CA SER A 14 -16.09 -15.48 -1.52
C SER A 14 -15.75 -14.03 -1.18
N CYS A 15 -16.71 -13.33 -0.59
CA CYS A 15 -16.51 -11.97 -0.12
C CYS A 15 -15.50 -11.95 1.03
N PHE A 16 -14.47 -11.12 0.94
CA PHE A 16 -13.40 -11.03 1.93
C PHE A 16 -13.91 -10.53 3.29
N ASN A 17 -14.95 -9.69 3.30
CA ASN A 17 -15.59 -9.21 4.53
C ASN A 17 -16.59 -10.23 5.10
N CYS A 18 -17.72 -10.46 4.43
CA CYS A 18 -18.83 -11.25 4.98
C CYS A 18 -18.71 -12.77 4.76
N LYS A 19 -17.65 -13.24 4.08
CA LYS A 19 -17.34 -14.66 3.80
C LYS A 19 -18.36 -15.43 2.95
N LYS A 20 -19.47 -14.81 2.55
CA LYS A 20 -20.46 -15.39 1.64
C LYS A 20 -19.87 -15.69 0.26
N LEU A 21 -20.27 -16.82 -0.32
CA LEU A 21 -19.83 -17.31 -1.62
C LEU A 21 -20.42 -16.49 -2.77
N GLN A 22 -19.73 -16.47 -3.91
CA GLN A 22 -20.23 -15.87 -5.16
C GLN A 22 -21.63 -16.37 -5.55
N THR A 23 -21.93 -17.64 -5.29
CA THR A 23 -23.24 -18.27 -5.61
C THR A 23 -24.39 -17.68 -4.82
N GLU A 24 -24.12 -16.99 -3.70
CA GLU A 24 -25.13 -16.34 -2.86
C GLU A 24 -25.49 -14.93 -3.35
N PHE A 25 -24.82 -14.42 -4.39
CA PHE A 25 -25.04 -13.07 -4.91
C PHE A 25 -25.54 -13.09 -6.36
N PRO A 26 -26.52 -12.23 -6.72
CA PRO A 26 -27.00 -12.12 -8.09
C PRO A 26 -25.99 -11.45 -9.03
N LYS A 27 -24.97 -10.78 -8.49
CA LYS A 27 -23.90 -10.11 -9.24
C LYS A 27 -22.55 -10.70 -8.88
N LEU A 28 -21.60 -10.60 -9.81
CA LEU A 28 -20.21 -10.99 -9.57
C LEU A 28 -19.59 -10.14 -8.45
N LEU A 29 -18.77 -10.79 -7.62
CA LEU A 29 -17.98 -10.11 -6.61
C LEU A 29 -17.00 -9.16 -7.28
N MET A 30 -16.92 -7.96 -6.76
CA MET A 30 -16.03 -6.91 -7.24
C MET A 30 -14.62 -7.17 -6.73
N ARG A 31 -13.64 -7.07 -7.63
CA ARG A 31 -12.24 -7.18 -7.26
C ARG A 31 -11.76 -5.87 -6.64
N CYS A 32 -11.03 -5.96 -5.54
CA CYS A 32 -10.42 -4.82 -4.90
C CYS A 32 -9.39 -4.18 -5.84
N ALA A 33 -9.61 -2.94 -6.25
CA ALA A 33 -8.66 -2.19 -7.08
C ALA A 33 -7.29 -2.02 -6.39
N LYS A 34 -7.23 -2.13 -5.06
CA LYS A 34 -6.00 -1.90 -4.29
C LYS A 34 -5.12 -3.13 -4.19
N CYS A 35 -5.67 -4.32 -3.98
CA CYS A 35 -4.85 -5.53 -3.82
C CYS A 35 -4.98 -6.52 -4.97
N LEU A 36 -5.96 -6.34 -5.85
CA LEU A 36 -6.33 -7.20 -6.97
C LEU A 36 -6.59 -8.68 -6.61
N THR A 37 -6.56 -9.02 -5.32
CA THR A 37 -6.76 -10.38 -4.81
C THR A 37 -8.05 -10.52 -4.00
N ALA A 38 -8.40 -9.52 -3.19
CA ALA A 38 -9.61 -9.56 -2.38
C ALA A 38 -10.86 -9.29 -3.24
N LEU A 39 -11.94 -10.01 -2.94
CA LEU A 39 -13.23 -9.89 -3.60
C LEU A 39 -14.27 -9.34 -2.61
N TYR A 40 -15.16 -8.47 -3.05
CA TYR A 40 -16.18 -7.83 -2.22
C TYR A 40 -17.55 -7.88 -2.90
N CYS A 41 -18.60 -8.15 -2.14
CA CYS A 41 -19.96 -8.18 -2.69
C CYS A 41 -20.60 -6.78 -2.82
N SER A 42 -20.10 -5.79 -2.08
CA SER A 42 -20.62 -4.43 -2.08
C SER A 42 -19.54 -3.41 -1.70
N LEU A 43 -19.79 -2.14 -2.01
CA LEU A 43 -18.98 -1.01 -1.54
C LEU A 43 -18.96 -0.97 0.00
N GLU A 44 -20.07 -1.27 0.64
CA GLU A 44 -20.17 -1.34 2.11
C GLU A 44 -19.24 -2.41 2.68
N CYS A 45 -19.19 -3.60 2.09
CA CYS A 45 -18.26 -4.65 2.54
C CYS A 45 -16.80 -4.26 2.33
N PHE A 46 -16.51 -3.46 1.31
CA PHE A 46 -15.18 -2.91 1.10
C PHE A 46 -14.84 -1.83 2.14
N GLN A 47 -15.75 -0.88 2.38
CA GLN A 47 -15.58 0.18 3.38
C GLN A 47 -15.45 -0.38 4.80
N ALA A 48 -16.27 -1.37 5.16
CA ALA A 48 -16.21 -2.05 6.45
C ALA A 48 -14.83 -2.68 6.73
N MET A 49 -14.16 -3.21 5.69
CA MET A 49 -12.78 -3.68 5.87
C MET A 49 -11.81 -2.53 6.08
N ASN A 50 -11.94 -1.42 5.35
CA ASN A 50 -11.10 -0.25 5.57
C ASN A 50 -11.28 0.30 7.00
N ASP A 51 -12.52 0.31 7.51
CA ASP A 51 -12.83 0.69 8.89
C ASP A 51 -12.15 -0.26 9.87
N MET A 52 -12.32 -1.58 9.69
CA MET A 52 -11.71 -2.62 10.52
C MET A 52 -10.17 -2.50 10.57
N PHE A 53 -9.56 -2.03 9.49
CA PHE A 53 -8.11 -1.84 9.41
C PHE A 53 -7.61 -0.49 9.93
N GLY A 54 -8.50 0.39 10.41
CA GLY A 54 -8.11 1.73 10.86
C GLY A 54 -7.64 2.63 9.71
N LEU A 55 -8.12 2.37 8.49
CA LEU A 55 -7.69 3.07 7.28
C LEU A 55 -8.74 4.05 6.76
N SER A 56 -9.91 4.08 7.38
CA SER A 56 -11.00 4.99 7.00
C SER A 56 -10.80 6.39 7.53
N ASN A 57 -10.16 6.54 8.69
CA ASN A 57 -9.79 7.84 9.23
C ASN A 57 -8.44 8.30 8.68
N ASP A 58 -8.23 9.61 8.64
CA ASP A 58 -6.97 10.21 8.25
C ASP A 58 -5.97 10.26 9.41
N ASP A 59 -5.96 9.25 10.28
CA ASP A 59 -5.16 9.21 11.52
C ASP A 59 -4.15 8.05 11.56
N PHE A 60 -4.03 7.26 10.49
CA PHE A 60 -3.22 6.04 10.42
C PHE A 60 -1.76 6.20 10.92
N LEU A 61 -1.19 7.40 10.83
CA LEU A 61 0.19 7.72 11.24
C LEU A 61 0.32 8.29 12.66
N HIS A 62 -0.77 8.72 13.32
CA HIS A 62 -0.70 9.58 14.52
C HIS A 62 -0.20 8.88 15.76
N ASP A 63 -0.58 7.61 15.96
CA ASP A 63 -0.28 6.86 17.17
C ASP A 63 0.97 5.97 17.02
N ARG A 64 1.97 6.45 16.26
CA ARG A 64 3.16 5.67 15.91
C ARG A 64 4.46 6.39 16.27
N PRO A 65 5.53 5.65 16.61
CA PRO A 65 6.86 6.22 16.77
C PRO A 65 7.33 6.94 15.49
N GLU A 66 8.09 8.03 15.65
CA GLU A 66 8.56 8.85 14.52
C GLU A 66 9.28 8.04 13.44
N GLY A 67 10.22 7.18 13.83
CA GLY A 67 10.93 6.32 12.89
C GLY A 67 10.03 5.36 12.13
N GLU A 68 8.95 4.87 12.76
CA GLU A 68 7.97 4.04 12.09
C GLU A 68 7.17 4.86 11.07
N VAL A 69 6.76 6.09 11.41
CA VAL A 69 6.08 6.99 10.46
C VAL A 69 6.94 7.26 9.23
N PHE A 70 8.25 7.48 9.41
CA PHE A 70 9.17 7.66 8.28
C PHE A 70 9.21 6.41 7.38
N ASN A 71 9.36 5.23 7.96
CA ASN A 71 9.38 3.98 7.20
C ASN A 71 8.07 3.76 6.44
N LEU A 72 6.91 4.00 7.08
CA LEU A 72 5.61 3.86 6.44
C LEU A 72 5.42 4.84 5.27
N LEU A 73 5.90 6.08 5.38
CA LEU A 73 5.85 7.05 4.29
C LEU A 73 6.75 6.62 3.11
N ILE A 74 7.97 6.17 3.40
CA ILE A 74 8.93 5.68 2.41
C ILE A 74 8.37 4.45 1.69
N ASP A 75 7.89 3.46 2.43
CA ASP A 75 7.42 2.20 1.86
C ASP A 75 6.05 2.34 1.18
N SER A 76 5.22 3.28 1.62
CA SER A 76 4.00 3.66 0.89
C SER A 76 4.33 4.26 -0.47
N PHE A 77 5.37 5.09 -0.54
CA PHE A 77 5.89 5.60 -1.81
C PHE A 77 6.47 4.49 -2.68
N ARG A 78 7.33 3.61 -2.13
CA ARG A 78 7.92 2.47 -2.86
C ARG A 78 6.85 1.55 -3.44
N MET A 79 5.84 1.19 -2.65
CA MET A 79 4.70 0.38 -3.11
C MET A 79 3.92 1.08 -4.23
N ARG A 80 3.77 2.40 -4.17
CA ARG A 80 3.10 3.15 -5.25
C ARG A 80 3.92 3.18 -6.54
N VAL A 81 5.25 3.35 -6.44
CA VAL A 81 6.14 3.28 -7.61
C VAL A 81 6.07 1.90 -8.26
N GLU A 82 6.08 0.84 -7.43
CA GLU A 82 5.92 -0.53 -7.90
C GLU A 82 4.59 -0.74 -8.64
N ASP A 83 3.47 -0.34 -8.05
CA ASP A 83 2.16 -0.52 -8.68
C ASP A 83 2.02 0.26 -10.00
N GLU A 84 2.57 1.47 -10.10
CA GLU A 84 2.58 2.27 -11.34
C GLU A 84 3.45 1.62 -12.43
N SER A 85 4.55 0.97 -12.03
CA SER A 85 5.41 0.20 -12.94
C SER A 85 4.72 -1.06 -13.46
N VAL A 86 4.18 -1.87 -12.55
CA VAL A 86 3.56 -3.17 -12.87
C VAL A 86 2.23 -3.03 -13.59
N TYR A 87 1.37 -2.09 -13.18
CA TYR A 87 0.00 -1.99 -13.69
C TYR A 87 -0.23 -0.80 -14.62
N GLY A 88 0.46 0.32 -14.39
CA GLY A 88 0.32 1.53 -15.20
C GLY A 88 1.18 1.54 -16.48
N GLY A 89 2.12 0.60 -16.60
CA GLY A 89 3.08 0.57 -17.72
C GLY A 89 4.08 1.73 -17.71
N ASN A 90 4.15 2.47 -16.60
CA ASN A 90 5.05 3.60 -16.41
C ASN A 90 6.32 3.10 -15.71
N THR A 91 7.40 2.87 -16.45
CA THR A 91 8.71 2.59 -15.83
C THR A 91 9.29 3.87 -15.23
N ILE A 92 8.75 4.31 -14.10
CA ILE A 92 9.27 5.45 -13.34
C ILE A 92 10.29 4.91 -12.32
N GLY A 93 11.46 5.54 -12.23
CA GLY A 93 12.33 5.43 -11.06
C GLY A 93 13.43 4.38 -11.10
N VAL A 94 13.54 3.57 -10.02
CA VAL A 94 14.65 2.61 -9.79
C VAL A 94 14.90 1.70 -10.98
N TYR A 95 13.82 1.30 -11.66
CA TYR A 95 13.86 0.42 -12.84
C TYR A 95 14.60 1.01 -14.04
N ASN A 96 14.76 2.35 -14.10
CA ASN A 96 15.54 3.05 -15.13
C ASN A 96 16.80 3.73 -14.57
N GLY A 97 17.15 3.50 -13.30
CA GLY A 97 18.30 4.14 -12.64
C GLY A 97 18.14 5.66 -12.44
N GLU A 98 16.90 6.16 -12.42
CA GLU A 98 16.61 7.58 -12.25
C GLU A 98 16.66 8.01 -10.78
N ASN A 99 17.07 9.26 -10.54
CA ASN A 99 16.94 9.86 -9.22
C ASN A 99 15.47 10.16 -8.92
N ILE A 100 14.90 9.41 -7.98
CA ILE A 100 13.49 9.49 -7.55
C ILE A 100 13.26 10.34 -6.32
N LEU A 101 14.31 10.87 -5.68
CA LEU A 101 14.15 11.78 -4.55
C LEU A 101 13.25 12.97 -4.87
N PRO A 102 13.34 13.64 -6.05
CA PRO A 102 12.39 14.71 -6.39
C PRO A 102 10.92 14.26 -6.37
N LEU A 103 10.64 13.00 -6.76
CA LEU A 103 9.30 12.42 -6.71
C LEU A 103 8.87 12.15 -5.26
N PHE A 104 9.77 11.64 -4.42
CA PHE A 104 9.50 11.44 -3.00
C PHE A 104 9.26 12.78 -2.27
N LYS A 105 10.04 13.82 -2.58
CA LYS A 105 9.80 15.17 -2.04
C LYS A 105 8.43 15.70 -2.43
N LYS A 106 8.01 15.49 -3.68
CA LYS A 106 6.66 15.84 -4.14
C LYS A 106 5.59 15.04 -3.38
N PHE A 107 5.82 13.76 -3.14
CA PHE A 107 4.94 12.92 -2.33
C PHE A 107 4.78 13.46 -0.91
N LEU A 108 5.87 13.83 -0.23
CA LEU A 108 5.81 14.45 1.10
C LEU A 108 5.07 15.80 1.09
N SER A 109 5.28 16.64 0.07
CA SER A 109 4.52 17.90 -0.06
C SER A 109 3.02 17.67 -0.26
N LEU A 110 2.63 16.58 -0.95
CA LEU A 110 1.23 16.19 -1.03
C LEU A 110 0.72 15.73 0.34
N ALA A 111 1.49 14.93 1.08
CA ALA A 111 1.11 14.47 2.42
C ALA A 111 0.88 15.65 3.39
N GLU A 112 1.76 16.65 3.37
CA GLU A 112 1.64 17.89 4.15
C GLU A 112 0.42 18.73 3.77
N SER A 113 -0.04 18.65 2.52
CA SER A 113 -1.27 19.32 2.07
C SER A 113 -2.56 18.63 2.54
N ARG A 114 -2.48 17.40 3.06
CA ARG A 114 -3.65 16.64 3.52
C ARG A 114 -3.99 17.02 4.96
N GLN A 115 -5.23 17.45 5.15
CA GLN A 115 -5.72 17.77 6.48
C GLN A 115 -5.69 16.51 7.36
N LYS A 116 -5.12 16.64 8.56
CA LYS A 116 -5.03 15.59 9.58
C LYS A 116 -4.22 14.36 9.21
N LEU A 117 -3.68 14.18 8.00
CA LEU A 117 -2.98 12.94 7.65
C LEU A 117 -1.70 12.69 8.46
N LEU A 118 -0.89 13.74 8.62
CA LEU A 118 0.40 13.65 9.30
C LEU A 118 0.26 13.92 10.80
N PRO A 119 1.10 13.28 11.64
CA PRO A 119 1.09 13.50 13.09
C PRO A 119 1.33 14.97 13.45
N THR A 120 0.87 15.40 14.63
CA THR A 120 0.98 16.80 15.07
C THR A 120 2.42 17.27 15.29
N TRP A 121 3.35 16.33 15.50
CA TRP A 121 4.78 16.62 15.64
C TRP A 121 5.47 16.81 14.28
N TRP A 122 4.83 16.46 13.15
CA TRP A 122 5.44 16.59 11.84
C TRP A 122 5.72 18.05 11.49
N SER A 123 6.99 18.36 11.23
CA SER A 123 7.44 19.66 10.78
C SER A 123 8.47 19.56 9.64
N SER A 124 9.02 20.71 9.22
CA SER A 124 10.11 20.74 8.25
C SER A 124 11.36 20.00 8.71
N VAL A 125 11.57 19.87 10.02
CA VAL A 125 12.71 19.12 10.58
C VAL A 125 12.54 17.64 10.30
N GLU A 126 11.39 17.07 10.67
CA GLU A 126 11.09 15.65 10.47
C GLU A 126 10.96 15.31 8.99
N ARG A 127 10.48 16.25 8.17
CA ARG A 127 10.53 16.13 6.71
C ARG A 127 11.96 15.93 6.22
N GLY A 128 12.91 16.76 6.68
CA GLY A 128 14.32 16.67 6.30
C GLY A 128 14.97 15.35 6.74
N GLU A 129 14.64 14.88 7.95
CA GLU A 129 15.09 13.58 8.44
C GLU A 129 14.51 12.42 7.63
N CYS A 130 13.22 12.48 7.28
CA CYS A 130 12.57 11.48 6.44
C CYS A 130 13.20 11.43 5.03
N GLU A 131 13.47 12.57 4.41
CA GLU A 131 14.18 12.65 3.12
C GLU A 131 15.60 12.04 3.23
N ARG A 132 16.32 12.30 4.31
CA ARG A 132 17.68 11.76 4.54
C ARG A 132 17.66 10.24 4.78
N LEU A 133 16.70 9.75 5.55
CA LEU A 133 16.53 8.31 5.82
C LEU A 133 16.12 7.54 4.56
N ALA A 134 15.31 8.17 3.70
CA ALA A 134 14.83 7.56 2.47
C ALA A 134 15.94 7.17 1.49
N GLU A 135 17.09 7.85 1.50
CA GLU A 135 18.23 7.61 0.61
C GLU A 135 19.49 7.09 1.31
N SER A 136 19.43 6.81 2.61
CA SER A 136 20.65 6.55 3.38
C SER A 136 21.33 5.22 3.04
N GLY A 137 20.61 4.26 2.43
CA GLY A 137 21.08 2.90 2.21
C GLY A 137 21.36 2.10 3.48
N SER A 138 21.03 2.66 4.65
CA SER A 138 21.40 2.09 5.96
C SER A 138 20.28 1.29 6.61
N GLN A 139 19.10 1.26 6.00
CA GLN A 139 17.90 0.61 6.52
C GLN A 139 17.12 -0.07 5.40
N TRP A 140 16.13 -0.88 5.77
CA TRP A 140 15.33 -1.62 4.81
C TRP A 140 14.45 -0.72 3.92
N SER A 141 13.85 0.31 4.50
CA SER A 141 13.05 1.30 3.77
C SER A 141 13.99 2.30 3.07
N ASP A 142 14.29 2.03 1.80
CA ASP A 142 15.12 2.85 0.91
C ASP A 142 14.39 3.05 -0.42
N ILE A 143 14.22 4.30 -0.85
CA ILE A 143 13.50 4.60 -2.09
C ILE A 143 14.21 4.02 -3.31
N ASN A 144 15.55 3.92 -3.29
CA ASN A 144 16.36 3.43 -4.40
C ASN A 144 16.30 1.90 -4.57
N CYS A 145 15.60 1.19 -3.67
CA CYS A 145 15.40 -0.24 -3.74
C CYS A 145 13.94 -0.54 -4.10
N ALA A 146 13.75 -1.26 -5.21
CA ALA A 146 12.46 -1.83 -5.56
C ALA A 146 11.88 -2.65 -4.40
N VAL A 147 10.55 -2.81 -4.39
CA VAL A 147 9.87 -3.60 -3.36
C VAL A 147 8.71 -4.36 -3.95
N GLU A 148 8.67 -5.65 -3.70
CA GLU A 148 7.54 -6.50 -4.03
C GLU A 148 6.52 -6.55 -2.89
N LYS A 149 5.31 -7.00 -3.24
CA LYS A 149 4.22 -7.19 -2.28
C LYS A 149 4.62 -8.11 -1.13
N SER A 150 5.27 -9.25 -1.41
CA SER A 150 5.69 -10.23 -0.40
C SER A 150 6.73 -9.67 0.55
N GLU A 151 7.67 -8.87 0.06
CA GLU A 151 8.72 -8.28 0.89
C GLU A 151 8.15 -7.32 1.94
N ILE A 152 7.12 -6.55 1.59
CA ILE A 152 6.38 -5.70 2.55
C ILE A 152 5.60 -6.56 3.56
N GLN A 153 5.02 -7.68 3.13
CA GLN A 153 4.31 -8.57 4.04
C GLN A 153 5.27 -9.17 5.08
N ASP A 154 6.44 -9.61 4.62
CA ASP A 154 7.46 -10.23 5.47
C ASP A 154 8.11 -9.20 6.41
N HIS A 155 8.49 -8.02 5.90
CA HIS A 155 9.14 -6.98 6.70
C HIS A 155 8.28 -6.52 7.87
N TYR A 156 6.98 -6.28 7.62
CA TYR A 156 6.04 -5.81 8.64
C TYR A 156 5.34 -6.93 9.39
N ASN A 157 5.58 -8.20 9.03
CA ASN A 157 4.86 -9.38 9.53
C ASN A 157 3.34 -9.20 9.49
N ASP A 158 2.83 -8.62 8.40
CA ASP A 158 1.42 -8.30 8.20
C ASP A 158 1.03 -8.49 6.73
N ASN A 159 0.24 -9.54 6.49
CA ASN A 159 -0.28 -9.90 5.17
C ASN A 159 -1.09 -8.78 4.50
N LEU A 160 -1.63 -7.84 5.27
CA LEU A 160 -2.45 -6.74 4.80
C LEU A 160 -1.66 -5.45 4.65
N MET A 161 -0.38 -5.43 5.02
CA MET A 161 0.43 -4.23 4.96
C MET A 161 0.54 -3.61 3.56
N PRO A 162 0.68 -4.39 2.46
CA PRO A 162 0.65 -3.79 1.12
C PRO A 162 -0.66 -3.04 0.84
N MET A 163 -1.80 -3.53 1.37
CA MET A 163 -3.07 -2.82 1.22
C MET A 163 -3.10 -1.51 2.01
N LYS A 164 -2.55 -1.52 3.25
CA LYS A 164 -2.40 -0.31 4.08
C LYS A 164 -1.53 0.74 3.37
N MET A 165 -0.39 0.33 2.83
CA MET A 165 0.52 1.18 2.05
C MET A 165 -0.16 1.84 0.86
N ARG A 166 -0.95 1.07 0.10
CA ARG A 166 -1.67 1.59 -1.07
C ARG A 166 -2.79 2.55 -0.70
N ILE A 167 -3.49 2.30 0.40
CA ILE A 167 -4.52 3.21 0.90
C ILE A 167 -3.87 4.53 1.34
N LEU A 168 -2.77 4.46 2.10
CA LEU A 168 -2.03 5.64 2.51
C LEU A 168 -1.54 6.44 1.30
N ALA A 169 -0.94 5.78 0.30
CA ALA A 169 -0.48 6.43 -0.93
C ALA A 169 -1.64 7.10 -1.68
N GLU A 170 -2.79 6.44 -1.79
CA GLU A 170 -3.99 7.01 -2.43
C GLU A 170 -4.50 8.26 -1.69
N LYS A 171 -4.51 8.25 -0.35
CA LYS A 171 -4.86 9.45 0.44
C LYS A 171 -3.89 10.60 0.19
N ILE A 172 -2.60 10.30 0.13
CA ILE A 172 -1.55 11.30 -0.16
C ILE A 172 -1.72 11.86 -1.57
N TYR A 173 -1.82 11.01 -2.58
CA TYR A 173 -1.98 11.46 -3.97
C TYR A 173 -3.37 12.06 -4.27
N GLY A 174 -4.39 11.72 -3.48
CA GLY A 174 -5.79 12.05 -3.74
C GLY A 174 -6.40 11.24 -4.89
N LYS A 175 -5.72 10.17 -5.35
CA LYS A 175 -6.15 9.29 -6.44
C LYS A 175 -5.54 7.89 -6.34
N GLY A 176 -6.29 6.90 -6.82
CA GLY A 176 -5.81 5.51 -6.96
C GLY A 176 -4.69 5.39 -8.00
N PHE A 177 -4.11 4.20 -8.11
CA PHE A 177 -3.19 3.82 -9.20
C PHE A 177 -4.02 3.20 -10.33
N MET A 178 -3.75 3.61 -11.58
CA MET A 178 -4.39 3.11 -12.81
C MET A 178 -3.41 3.28 -13.97
#